data_AF-A0A818NP57-F1
#
_entry.id   AF-A0A818NP57-F1
#
_cell.length_a   1.000
_cell.length_b   1.000
_cell.length_c   1.000
_cell.angle_alpha   90.00
_cell.angle_beta   90.00
_cell.angle_gamma   90.00
#
_symmetry.space_group_name_H-M   'P 1'
#
loop_
_entity.id
_entity.type
_entity.pdbx_description
1 polymer ?
#
loop_
_entity_poly.entity_id
_entity_poly.type
_entity_poly.pdbx_seq_one_letter_code
_entity_poly.pdbx_strand_id
1 'polypeptide(L)'
;MPPSDKAKEELIKFSREYYRGNRREYKTITEFEKSYDSDKSIYWYTKDSFLYRLVNKALRTEDVGQLHLFRFFISDLSLKLTEIYKELTLKEKTIFMLYRGLKMEMDELKRLKENIGCVISANGFLSTSHSKDVAIQFATRTTKRADITPVIFEIECNLSTAKSIVFGDIWKYSEFAQEEEVLFNLGSTFKIESMENNKALNMTVFKLIATDAGMEFAQKYIELNRERYEETTPDILFGLLLVQMGKYDQSLNYFKGLLNASNVNIDNARAYNGIAFAYLCKSKLHKAYKSAYHAYELMIGAKQCRIKDSTRPMTVMGHVLLREEKHEESLDFYIEALEICNKFSGRKHLDTAGALDHVGNVYYKMKKYGDASQYYEKSFDINVEKLPHVHLDIAANLNNIGLILYKNEFSDDSYSCSLRENENLKTMLSDVNTLNCFEESLRIRKKLLPANHNDIIQSLDNIIRLLNKCGDIDGSLKYFAEKLILQKIDFDPNDPDDLLSRLRKTFKRRRQKLVEYSRHDQWLNSTCTRTSNLSGYVVSQHCIIHWKRS
;
A
#
# COMPACT_ATOMS: atom_id res chain seq x y z
N MET A 1 -11.43 10.27 11.02
CA MET A 1 -12.03 9.54 12.17
C MET A 1 -12.50 10.57 13.16
N PRO A 2 -13.67 10.42 13.78
CA PRO A 2 -14.16 11.43 14.71
C PRO A 2 -13.21 11.58 15.90
N PRO A 3 -13.16 12.76 16.50
CA PRO A 3 -12.33 13.02 17.67
C PRO A 3 -12.76 12.07 18.80
N SER A 4 -11.82 11.33 19.40
CA SER A 4 -12.09 10.52 20.59
C SER A 4 -11.11 10.85 21.71
N ASP A 5 -11.59 10.87 22.96
CA ASP A 5 -10.75 11.13 24.13
C ASP A 5 -9.57 10.16 24.21
N LYS A 6 -9.80 8.90 23.80
CA LYS A 6 -8.76 7.87 23.68
C LYS A 6 -7.63 8.29 22.73
N ALA A 7 -7.95 8.86 21.58
CA ALA A 7 -6.94 9.32 20.63
C ALA A 7 -6.11 10.48 21.20
N LYS A 8 -6.74 11.39 21.95
CA LYS A 8 -6.04 12.46 22.67
C LYS A 8 -5.10 11.88 23.73
N GLU A 9 -5.56 10.93 24.54
CA GLU A 9 -4.72 10.26 25.55
C GLU A 9 -3.50 9.54 24.94
N GLU A 10 -3.72 8.80 23.84
CA GLU A 10 -2.65 8.12 23.09
C GLU A 10 -1.59 9.12 22.59
N LEU A 11 -2.03 10.24 22.00
CA LEU A 11 -1.17 11.32 21.53
C LEU A 11 -0.36 11.92 22.68
N ILE A 12 -0.99 12.24 23.81
CA ILE A 12 -0.32 12.83 24.98
C ILE A 12 0.74 11.87 25.53
N LYS A 13 0.37 10.60 25.71
CA LYS A 13 1.27 9.57 26.25
C LYS A 13 2.50 9.42 25.36
N PHE A 14 2.30 9.27 24.04
CA PHE A 14 3.39 9.20 23.08
C PHE A 14 4.29 10.44 23.12
N SER A 15 3.69 11.64 23.15
CA SER A 15 4.43 12.91 23.16
C SER A 15 5.28 13.08 24.42
N ARG A 16 4.76 12.68 25.60
CA ARG A 16 5.50 12.69 26.87
C ARG A 16 6.69 11.73 26.85
N GLU A 17 6.52 10.55 26.25
CA GLU A 17 7.58 9.57 26.11
C GLU A 17 8.66 10.03 25.13
N TYR A 18 8.25 10.58 23.98
CA TYR A 18 9.16 11.10 22.96
C TYR A 18 10.03 12.25 23.48
N TYR A 19 9.43 13.17 24.25
CA TYR A 19 10.13 14.31 24.85
C TYR A 19 10.56 14.08 26.29
N ARG A 20 10.79 12.82 26.69
CA ARG A 20 11.24 12.48 28.04
C ARG A 20 12.54 13.24 28.38
N GLY A 21 12.50 14.03 29.45
CA GLY A 21 13.62 14.86 29.90
C GLY A 21 13.62 16.30 29.36
N ASN A 22 12.78 16.65 28.37
CA ASN A 22 12.64 18.02 27.88
C ASN A 22 11.56 18.78 28.67
N ARG A 23 11.97 19.58 29.67
CA ARG A 23 11.05 20.33 30.55
C ARG A 23 10.15 21.33 29.80
N ARG A 24 10.67 21.98 28.74
CA ARG A 24 9.92 22.98 27.97
C ARG A 24 8.75 22.31 27.25
N GLU A 25 9.03 21.26 26.49
CA GLU A 25 8.00 20.54 25.75
C GLU A 25 7.02 19.85 26.71
N TYR A 26 7.48 19.31 27.84
CA TYR A 26 6.58 18.72 28.82
C TYR A 26 5.56 19.72 29.39
N LYS A 27 5.97 20.97 29.62
CA LYS A 27 5.07 22.05 30.02
C LYS A 27 4.04 22.34 28.93
N THR A 28 4.49 22.44 27.67
CA THR A 28 3.61 22.67 26.51
C THR A 28 2.62 21.52 26.28
N ILE A 29 3.05 20.26 26.44
CA ILE A 29 2.18 19.08 26.37
C ILE A 29 1.11 19.13 27.47
N THR A 30 1.49 19.54 28.68
CA THR A 30 0.55 19.65 29.82
C THR A 30 -0.44 20.80 29.62
N GLU A 31 0.00 21.91 29.04
CA GLU A 31 -0.87 23.02 28.62
C GLU A 31 -1.87 22.54 27.56
N PHE A 32 -1.40 21.83 26.54
CA PHE A 32 -2.24 21.26 25.48
C PHE A 32 -3.27 20.27 26.06
N GLU A 33 -2.87 19.33 26.90
CA GLU A 33 -3.77 18.35 27.53
C GLU A 33 -4.96 19.03 28.22
N LYS A 34 -4.71 20.13 28.95
CA LYS A 34 -5.71 20.87 29.74
C LYS A 34 -6.54 21.87 28.94
N SER A 35 -5.96 22.51 27.93
CA SER A 35 -6.57 23.69 27.28
C SER A 35 -6.93 23.50 25.81
N TYR A 36 -6.60 22.35 25.22
CA TYR A 36 -6.93 22.06 23.84
C TYR A 36 -8.44 21.96 23.63
N ASP A 37 -8.88 22.63 22.58
CA ASP A 37 -10.22 22.62 22.02
C ASP A 37 -10.10 22.53 20.50
N SER A 38 -11.06 21.88 19.81
CA SER A 38 -11.03 21.67 18.36
C SER A 38 -10.93 22.99 17.57
N ASP A 39 -11.52 24.08 18.07
CA ASP A 39 -11.43 25.40 17.43
C ASP A 39 -10.02 26.00 17.48
N LYS A 40 -9.18 25.53 18.42
CA LYS A 40 -7.78 25.97 18.58
C LYS A 40 -6.79 25.08 17.82
N SER A 41 -7.25 24.18 16.97
CA SER A 41 -6.41 23.27 16.19
C SER A 41 -5.34 24.01 15.36
N ILE A 42 -5.72 25.10 14.68
CA ILE A 42 -4.81 25.94 13.89
C ILE A 42 -3.78 26.65 14.78
N TYR A 43 -4.21 27.23 15.90
CA TYR A 43 -3.31 27.86 16.87
C TYR A 43 -2.25 26.87 17.35
N TRP A 44 -2.66 25.66 17.72
CA TRP A 44 -1.72 24.63 18.18
C TRP A 44 -0.83 24.06 17.07
N TYR A 45 -1.29 24.06 15.82
CA TYR A 45 -0.48 23.67 14.68
C TYR A 45 0.59 24.71 14.36
N THR A 46 0.24 25.99 14.40
CA THR A 46 1.16 27.11 14.08
C THR A 46 2.10 27.43 15.23
N LYS A 47 1.71 27.12 16.47
CA LYS A 47 2.56 27.29 17.66
C LYS A 47 3.82 26.44 17.53
N ASP A 48 5.01 27.06 17.71
CA ASP A 48 6.31 26.34 17.70
C ASP A 48 6.40 25.37 18.89
N SER A 49 5.79 24.21 18.72
CA SER A 49 5.50 23.22 19.75
C SER A 49 5.74 21.80 19.24
N PHE A 50 5.68 20.83 20.17
CA PHE A 50 5.76 19.42 19.85
C PHE A 50 4.82 18.97 18.73
N LEU A 51 3.61 19.53 18.61
CA LEU A 51 2.60 19.12 17.63
C LEU A 51 3.05 19.39 16.20
N TYR A 52 3.41 20.64 15.90
CA TYR A 52 3.93 21.01 14.59
C TYR A 52 5.09 20.10 14.17
N ARG A 53 6.04 19.88 15.07
CA ARG A 53 7.26 19.10 14.78
C ARG A 53 6.95 17.62 14.56
N LEU A 54 6.14 17.01 15.43
CA LEU A 54 5.83 15.58 15.33
C LEU A 54 4.91 15.28 14.17
N VAL A 55 3.86 16.08 13.94
CA VAL A 55 2.93 15.90 12.81
C VAL A 55 3.67 16.07 11.48
N ASN A 56 4.43 17.16 11.30
CA ASN A 56 5.16 17.37 10.05
C ASN A 56 6.31 16.39 9.85
N LYS A 57 6.91 15.86 10.92
CA LYS A 57 7.85 14.75 10.82
C LYS A 57 7.15 13.48 10.34
N ALA A 58 6.03 13.10 10.96
CA ALA A 58 5.27 11.91 10.59
C ALA A 58 4.76 11.97 9.15
N LEU A 59 4.29 13.13 8.71
CA LEU A 59 3.87 13.39 7.32
C LEU A 59 5.05 13.24 6.35
N ARG A 60 6.20 13.84 6.66
CA ARG A 60 7.41 13.76 5.81
C ARG A 60 8.00 12.36 5.72
N THR A 61 7.95 11.60 6.81
CA THR A 61 8.48 10.22 6.85
C THR A 61 7.42 9.18 6.50
N GLU A 62 6.20 9.60 6.16
CA GLU A 62 5.05 8.72 5.91
C GLU A 62 4.86 7.67 7.03
N ASP A 63 5.08 8.07 8.28
CA ASP A 63 4.93 7.18 9.42
C ASP A 63 3.45 7.05 9.77
N VAL A 64 2.80 6.13 9.07
CA VAL A 64 1.37 5.80 9.23
C VAL A 64 0.99 5.48 10.69
N GLY A 65 1.90 4.93 11.49
CA GLY A 65 1.64 4.66 12.90
C GLY A 65 1.54 5.95 13.71
N GLN A 66 2.49 6.87 13.51
CA GLN A 66 2.44 8.19 14.15
C GLN A 66 1.27 9.02 13.63
N LEU A 67 1.01 9.04 12.31
CA LEU A 67 -0.13 9.74 11.74
C LEU A 67 -1.45 9.28 12.37
N HIS A 68 -1.58 7.98 12.66
CA HIS A 68 -2.73 7.45 13.40
C HIS A 68 -2.77 7.91 14.85
N LEU A 69 -1.63 8.00 15.55
CA LEU A 69 -1.60 8.60 16.91
C LEU A 69 -2.06 10.06 16.89
N PHE A 70 -1.70 10.82 15.85
CA PHE A 70 -2.12 12.21 15.67
C PHE A 70 -3.48 12.39 14.97
N ARG A 71 -4.22 11.29 14.68
CA ARG A 71 -5.45 11.30 13.86
C ARG A 71 -6.51 12.28 14.33
N PHE A 72 -6.66 12.41 15.65
CA PHE A 72 -7.60 13.32 16.29
C PHE A 72 -7.28 14.77 15.89
N PHE A 73 -6.05 15.19 16.15
CA PHE A 73 -5.60 16.56 15.91
C PHE A 73 -5.57 16.88 14.40
N ILE A 74 -5.10 15.94 13.57
CA ILE A 74 -5.10 16.08 12.12
C ILE A 74 -6.54 16.24 11.59
N SER A 75 -7.50 15.49 12.14
CA SER A 75 -8.91 15.59 11.78
C SER A 75 -9.49 16.96 12.16
N ASP A 76 -9.25 17.43 13.39
CA ASP A 76 -9.73 18.75 13.83
C ASP A 76 -9.16 19.88 12.98
N LEU A 77 -7.86 19.84 12.69
CA LEU A 77 -7.20 20.82 11.84
C LEU A 77 -7.78 20.83 10.41
N SER A 78 -8.00 19.65 9.83
CA SER A 78 -8.57 19.49 8.50
C SER A 78 -10.03 19.96 8.43
N LEU A 79 -10.84 19.66 9.47
CA LEU A 79 -12.21 20.14 9.59
C LEU A 79 -12.25 21.66 9.74
N LYS A 80 -11.38 22.24 10.58
CA LYS A 80 -11.35 23.69 10.77
C LYS A 80 -10.95 24.44 9.51
N LEU A 81 -9.97 23.91 8.75
CA LEU A 81 -9.63 24.46 7.43
C LEU A 81 -10.80 24.37 6.44
N THR A 82 -11.58 23.29 6.51
CA THR A 82 -12.77 23.13 5.66
C THR A 82 -13.86 24.14 6.01
N GLU A 83 -14.04 24.48 7.29
CA GLU A 83 -14.94 25.56 7.72
C GLU A 83 -14.48 26.92 7.15
N ILE A 84 -13.20 27.26 7.33
CA ILE A 84 -12.64 28.52 6.81
C ILE A 84 -12.76 28.59 5.28
N TYR A 85 -12.52 27.48 4.59
CA TYR A 85 -12.67 27.41 3.14
C TYR A 85 -14.11 27.64 2.67
N LYS A 86 -15.12 27.15 3.41
CA LYS A 86 -16.53 27.43 3.11
C LYS A 86 -16.86 28.92 3.24
N GLU A 87 -16.25 29.63 4.18
CA GLU A 87 -16.40 31.09 4.28
C GLU A 87 -15.70 31.81 3.13
N LEU A 88 -14.57 31.30 2.66
CA LEU A 88 -13.83 31.85 1.53
C LEU A 88 -14.63 31.74 0.23
N THR A 89 -15.30 30.60 -0.02
CA THR A 89 -16.05 30.35 -1.26
C THR A 89 -17.33 31.18 -1.39
N LEU A 90 -17.80 31.80 -0.30
CA LEU A 90 -18.91 32.75 -0.31
C LEU A 90 -18.49 34.15 -0.81
N LYS A 91 -17.19 34.44 -0.94
CA LYS A 91 -16.69 35.73 -1.42
C LYS A 91 -16.71 35.79 -2.94
N GLU A 92 -16.84 37.01 -3.50
CA GLU A 92 -16.85 37.24 -4.95
C GLU A 92 -15.50 36.93 -5.64
N LYS A 93 -14.39 36.99 -4.89
CA LYS A 93 -13.05 36.72 -5.41
C LYS A 93 -12.88 35.22 -5.63
N THR A 94 -12.64 34.83 -6.88
CA THR A 94 -12.49 33.41 -7.28
C THR A 94 -11.04 33.00 -7.51
N ILE A 95 -10.12 33.95 -7.76
CA ILE A 95 -8.71 33.67 -8.03
C ILE A 95 -7.83 34.25 -6.93
N PHE A 96 -6.95 33.42 -6.36
CA PHE A 96 -6.00 33.78 -5.32
C PHE A 96 -4.58 33.45 -5.79
N MET A 97 -3.64 34.37 -5.56
CA MET A 97 -2.22 34.13 -5.78
C MET A 97 -1.55 33.96 -4.42
N LEU A 98 -0.93 32.80 -4.21
CA LEU A 98 -0.29 32.42 -2.96
C LEU A 98 1.19 32.12 -3.19
N TYR A 99 2.01 32.44 -2.20
CA TYR A 99 3.46 32.35 -2.31
C TYR A 99 4.05 31.46 -1.23
N ARG A 100 4.99 30.60 -1.62
CA ARG A 100 5.80 29.81 -0.69
C ARG A 100 7.27 29.97 -1.03
N GLY A 101 8.06 30.44 -0.08
CA GLY A 101 9.52 30.44 -0.16
C GLY A 101 10.13 29.29 0.62
N LEU A 102 11.10 28.62 0.01
CA LEU A 102 11.90 27.60 0.68
C LEU A 102 13.29 27.52 0.06
N LYS A 103 14.12 26.72 0.71
CA LYS A 103 15.44 26.33 0.25
C LYS A 103 15.38 24.90 -0.25
N MET A 104 15.99 24.63 -1.39
CA MET A 104 15.95 23.32 -2.03
C MET A 104 17.35 22.88 -2.43
N GLU A 105 17.64 21.59 -2.28
CA GLU A 105 18.91 21.02 -2.74
C GLU A 105 18.92 20.92 -4.28
N MET A 106 20.09 21.02 -4.89
CA MET A 106 20.21 21.02 -6.37
C MET A 106 19.63 19.76 -7.03
N ASP A 107 19.76 18.60 -6.39
CA ASP A 107 19.21 17.34 -6.89
C ASP A 107 17.67 17.32 -6.84
N GLU A 108 17.08 17.81 -5.75
CA GLU A 108 15.63 17.97 -5.63
C GLU A 108 15.09 18.96 -6.67
N LEU A 109 15.80 20.07 -6.87
CA LEU A 109 15.46 21.07 -7.88
C LEU A 109 15.50 20.47 -9.29
N LYS A 110 16.50 19.63 -9.58
CA LYS A 110 16.59 18.94 -10.88
C LYS A 110 15.40 17.99 -11.10
N ARG A 111 15.04 17.19 -10.10
CA ARG A 111 13.84 16.32 -10.16
C ARG A 111 12.57 17.13 -10.36
N LEU A 112 12.46 18.28 -9.71
CA LEU A 112 11.28 19.14 -9.86
C LEU A 112 11.19 19.72 -11.28
N LYS A 113 12.33 20.10 -11.88
CA LYS A 113 12.41 20.55 -13.28
C LYS A 113 11.99 19.48 -14.28
N GLU A 114 12.33 18.22 -14.03
CA GLU A 114 11.92 17.09 -14.87
C GLU A 114 10.40 16.85 -14.82
N ASN A 115 9.69 17.41 -13.83
CA ASN A 115 8.25 17.27 -13.64
C ASN A 115 7.44 18.50 -14.11
N ILE A 116 8.02 19.41 -14.90
CA ILE A 116 7.25 20.51 -15.51
C ILE A 116 6.15 19.91 -16.41
N GLY A 117 4.92 20.41 -16.24
CA GLY A 117 3.71 19.88 -16.89
C GLY A 117 3.00 18.78 -16.09
N CYS A 118 3.65 18.19 -15.10
CA CYS A 118 3.08 17.14 -14.25
C CYS A 118 2.32 17.72 -13.04
N VAL A 119 1.49 16.87 -12.42
CA VAL A 119 0.82 17.15 -11.14
C VAL A 119 1.69 16.62 -9.99
N ILE A 120 1.87 17.45 -8.97
CA ILE A 120 2.55 17.13 -7.71
C ILE A 120 1.58 17.27 -6.53
N SER A 121 1.85 16.59 -5.42
CA SER A 121 1.11 16.73 -4.16
C SER A 121 2.06 17.23 -3.08
N ALA A 122 1.53 18.02 -2.14
CA ALA A 122 2.23 18.25 -0.88
C ALA A 122 2.13 16.99 0.00
N ASN A 123 3.24 16.59 0.64
CA ASN A 123 3.27 15.45 1.58
C ASN A 123 2.61 15.77 2.94
N GLY A 124 2.06 16.97 3.11
CA GLY A 124 1.50 17.47 4.36
C GLY A 124 0.69 18.74 4.16
N PHE A 125 0.34 19.43 5.26
CA PHE A 125 -0.27 20.76 5.18
C PHE A 125 0.76 21.74 4.62
N LEU A 126 0.39 22.49 3.59
CA LEU A 126 1.29 23.42 2.92
C LEU A 126 1.00 24.84 3.40
N SER A 127 1.91 25.40 4.20
CA SER A 127 1.85 26.78 4.69
C SER A 127 2.38 27.75 3.63
N THR A 128 1.58 28.73 3.25
CA THR A 128 1.84 29.74 2.20
C THR A 128 1.44 31.13 2.70
N SER A 129 1.64 32.18 1.91
CA SER A 129 1.26 33.55 2.27
C SER A 129 0.69 34.29 1.07
N HIS A 130 -0.21 35.25 1.30
CA HIS A 130 -0.58 36.23 0.26
C HIS A 130 0.57 37.18 -0.09
N SER A 131 1.52 37.36 0.83
CA SER A 131 2.66 38.25 0.63
C SER A 131 3.85 37.55 -0.02
N LYS A 132 4.20 38.00 -1.23
CA LYS A 132 5.42 37.56 -1.93
C LYS A 132 6.69 37.92 -1.16
N ASP A 133 6.69 39.05 -0.44
CA ASP A 133 7.85 39.48 0.35
C ASP A 133 8.12 38.54 1.53
N VAL A 134 7.07 38.08 2.21
CA VAL A 134 7.18 37.06 3.26
C VAL A 134 7.80 35.78 2.68
N ALA A 135 7.33 35.31 1.52
CA ALA A 135 7.92 34.15 0.85
C ALA A 135 9.40 34.38 0.49
N ILE A 136 9.76 35.54 -0.07
CA ILE A 136 11.16 35.89 -0.37
C ILE A 136 12.01 35.82 0.90
N GLN A 137 11.55 36.38 2.01
CA GLN A 137 12.27 36.34 3.29
C GLN A 137 12.54 34.89 3.74
N PHE A 138 11.56 33.99 3.64
CA PHE A 138 11.74 32.58 3.98
C PHE A 138 12.76 31.87 3.07
N ALA A 139 12.75 32.17 1.76
CA ALA A 139 13.70 31.61 0.81
C ALA A 139 15.14 32.12 1.04
N THR A 140 15.31 33.40 1.42
CA THR A 140 16.63 34.06 1.52
C THR A 140 17.24 34.07 2.92
N ARG A 141 16.61 33.47 3.95
CA ARG A 141 17.22 33.29 5.28
C ARG A 141 18.66 32.74 5.13
N THR A 142 19.60 33.15 5.98
CA THR A 142 21.01 32.78 5.81
C THR A 142 21.25 31.26 5.79
N THR A 143 22.11 30.80 4.89
CA THR A 143 22.63 29.43 4.84
C THR A 143 24.06 29.45 4.33
N LYS A 144 24.94 28.63 4.91
CA LYS A 144 26.36 28.52 4.51
C LYS A 144 26.59 27.42 3.45
N ARG A 145 25.55 26.70 3.06
CA ARG A 145 25.60 25.57 2.14
C ARG A 145 25.47 26.05 0.68
N ALA A 146 26.47 25.74 -0.14
CA ALA A 146 26.54 26.14 -1.55
C ALA A 146 25.64 25.30 -2.48
N ASP A 147 25.20 24.13 -2.02
CA ASP A 147 24.37 23.16 -2.73
C ASP A 147 22.85 23.42 -2.57
N ILE A 148 22.50 24.55 -1.94
CA ILE A 148 21.11 24.94 -1.66
C ILE A 148 20.77 26.21 -2.45
N THR A 149 19.67 26.16 -3.19
CA THR A 149 19.15 27.29 -3.98
C THR A 149 17.85 27.81 -3.38
N PRO A 150 17.65 29.14 -3.29
CA PRO A 150 16.36 29.70 -2.90
C PRO A 150 15.32 29.50 -4.01
N VAL A 151 14.16 28.99 -3.63
CA VAL A 151 13.04 28.69 -4.54
C VAL A 151 11.78 29.38 -4.05
N ILE A 152 11.03 29.96 -4.98
CA ILE A 152 9.69 30.49 -4.74
C ILE A 152 8.68 29.72 -5.58
N PHE A 153 7.60 29.33 -4.94
CA PHE A 153 6.39 28.84 -5.58
C PHE A 153 5.37 29.96 -5.65
N GLU A 154 4.93 30.29 -6.86
CA GLU A 154 3.77 31.15 -7.14
C GLU A 154 2.61 30.23 -7.49
N ILE A 155 1.61 30.19 -6.63
CA ILE A 155 0.51 29.24 -6.71
C ILE A 155 -0.76 30.00 -7.06
N GLU A 156 -1.28 29.77 -8.26
CA GLU A 156 -2.59 30.24 -8.67
C GLU A 156 -3.66 29.27 -8.17
N CYS A 157 -4.60 29.78 -7.39
CA CYS A 157 -5.75 29.05 -6.88
C CYS A 157 -7.04 29.64 -7.43
N ASN A 158 -7.66 28.93 -8.35
CA ASN A 158 -8.95 29.31 -8.92
C ASN A 158 -10.07 28.43 -8.36
N LEU A 159 -10.91 29.02 -7.50
CA LEU A 159 -12.04 28.36 -6.84
C LEU A 159 -13.12 27.88 -7.82
N SER A 160 -13.16 28.41 -9.04
CA SER A 160 -14.13 27.96 -10.07
C SER A 160 -13.73 26.63 -10.70
N THR A 161 -12.43 26.36 -10.81
CA THR A 161 -11.87 25.18 -11.49
C THR A 161 -11.28 24.14 -10.54
N ALA A 162 -10.81 24.55 -9.36
CA ALA A 162 -10.20 23.68 -8.36
C ALA A 162 -11.02 23.69 -7.06
N LYS A 163 -12.21 23.09 -7.11
CA LYS A 163 -13.22 23.16 -6.03
C LYS A 163 -12.87 22.26 -4.85
N SER A 164 -12.10 21.21 -5.09
CA SER A 164 -11.76 20.18 -4.10
C SER A 164 -10.56 20.53 -3.23
N ILE A 165 -9.77 21.53 -3.63
CA ILE A 165 -8.61 21.98 -2.86
C ILE A 165 -9.06 22.90 -1.73
N VAL A 166 -8.96 22.37 -0.51
CA VAL A 166 -9.29 23.11 0.71
C VAL A 166 -8.05 23.87 1.17
N PHE A 167 -8.17 25.20 1.26
CA PHE A 167 -7.20 26.08 1.90
C PHE A 167 -7.91 27.23 2.61
N GLY A 168 -7.25 27.87 3.57
CA GLY A 168 -7.86 28.96 4.33
C GLY A 168 -6.87 29.99 4.82
N ASP A 169 -7.34 31.22 4.92
CA ASP A 169 -6.65 32.33 5.59
C ASP A 169 -6.58 32.03 7.10
N ILE A 170 -5.41 31.66 7.60
CA ILE A 170 -5.26 31.22 8.99
C ILE A 170 -4.64 32.28 9.90
N TRP A 171 -4.19 33.41 9.38
CA TRP A 171 -3.55 34.48 10.16
C TRP A 171 -4.37 34.96 11.38
N LYS A 172 -5.71 34.88 11.33
CA LYS A 172 -6.59 35.20 12.48
C LYS A 172 -6.58 34.14 13.59
N TYR A 173 -6.17 32.92 13.26
CA TYR A 173 -6.18 31.75 14.13
C TYR A 173 -4.75 31.25 14.46
N SER A 174 -3.74 31.77 13.75
CA SER A 174 -2.31 31.45 13.89
C SER A 174 -1.69 32.19 15.08
N GLU A 175 -0.60 31.64 15.63
CA GLU A 175 0.27 32.38 16.57
C GLU A 175 0.91 33.61 15.90
N PHE A 176 1.08 33.60 14.58
CA PHE A 176 1.77 34.63 13.81
C PHE A 176 0.81 35.40 12.89
N ALA A 177 0.05 36.34 13.45
CA ALA A 177 -0.95 37.12 12.70
C ALA A 177 -0.38 38.03 11.60
N GLN A 178 0.93 38.31 11.60
CA GLN A 178 1.58 39.24 10.68
C GLN A 178 2.04 38.61 9.35
N GLU A 179 1.99 37.28 9.22
CA GLU A 179 2.55 36.58 8.05
C GLU A 179 1.56 36.40 6.88
N GLU A 180 0.32 36.90 7.03
CA GLU A 180 -0.79 36.66 6.09
C GLU A 180 -0.89 35.19 5.69
N GLU A 181 -0.70 34.30 6.68
CA GLU A 181 -0.52 32.88 6.47
C GLU A 181 -1.80 32.23 5.92
N VAL A 182 -1.62 31.42 4.88
CA VAL A 182 -2.63 30.60 4.23
C VAL A 182 -2.19 29.15 4.26
N LEU A 183 -3.05 28.28 4.79
CA LEU A 183 -2.71 26.86 4.97
C LEU A 183 -3.58 26.00 4.06
N PHE A 184 -2.93 25.19 3.23
CA PHE A 184 -3.59 24.14 2.44
C PHE A 184 -3.76 22.87 3.26
N ASN A 185 -4.88 22.19 3.05
CA ASN A 185 -5.20 20.91 3.66
C ASN A 185 -4.36 19.77 3.07
N LEU A 186 -4.34 18.63 3.76
CA LEU A 186 -3.66 17.42 3.31
C LEU A 186 -4.16 16.96 1.94
N GLY A 187 -3.24 16.49 1.09
CA GLY A 187 -3.57 15.95 -0.23
C GLY A 187 -3.83 17.02 -1.30
N SER A 188 -3.53 18.29 -1.02
CA SER A 188 -3.61 19.36 -2.01
C SER A 188 -2.62 19.12 -3.17
N THR A 189 -3.15 19.17 -4.40
CA THR A 189 -2.39 18.92 -5.63
C THR A 189 -2.21 20.15 -6.51
N PHE A 190 -1.06 20.23 -7.17
CA PHE A 190 -0.64 21.37 -7.95
C PHE A 190 -0.01 20.90 -9.27
N LYS A 191 -0.40 21.52 -10.39
CA LYS A 191 0.27 21.33 -11.68
C LYS A 191 1.43 22.31 -11.80
N ILE A 192 2.62 21.81 -12.12
CA ILE A 192 3.77 22.69 -12.43
C ILE A 192 3.58 23.21 -13.85
N GLU A 193 3.31 24.50 -13.99
CA GLU A 193 3.08 25.13 -15.30
C GLU A 193 4.41 25.48 -15.96
N SER A 194 5.25 26.22 -15.26
CA SER A 194 6.51 26.73 -15.80
C SER A 194 7.51 27.05 -14.70
N MET A 195 8.75 27.32 -15.12
CA MET A 195 9.85 27.68 -14.25
C MET A 195 10.64 28.84 -14.87
N GLU A 196 10.98 29.82 -14.03
CA GLU A 196 11.74 31.00 -14.39
C GLU A 196 12.90 31.20 -13.41
N ASN A 197 14.04 31.70 -13.90
CA ASN A 197 15.16 32.07 -13.03
C ASN A 197 15.19 33.60 -12.87
N ASN A 198 14.96 34.08 -11.65
CA ASN A 198 15.14 35.49 -11.35
C ASN A 198 16.62 35.77 -11.07
N LYS A 199 17.31 36.30 -12.09
CA LYS A 199 18.74 36.62 -12.03
C LYS A 199 19.07 37.71 -10.99
N ALA A 200 18.15 38.65 -10.73
CA ALA A 200 18.39 39.75 -9.80
C ALA A 200 18.41 39.28 -8.33
N LEU A 201 17.58 38.30 -7.99
CA LEU A 201 17.46 37.74 -6.64
C LEU A 201 18.17 36.37 -6.49
N ASN A 202 18.84 35.91 -7.54
CA ASN A 202 19.47 34.58 -7.64
C ASN A 202 18.55 33.45 -7.13
N MET A 203 17.30 33.43 -7.61
CA MET A 203 16.29 32.48 -7.17
C MET A 203 15.56 31.82 -8.34
N THR A 204 15.10 30.59 -8.12
CA THR A 204 14.23 29.89 -9.07
C THR A 204 12.77 30.12 -8.67
N VAL A 205 11.94 30.51 -9.62
CA VAL A 205 10.49 30.70 -9.44
C VAL A 205 9.77 29.61 -10.22
N PHE A 206 8.87 28.90 -9.55
CA PHE A 206 7.98 27.92 -10.16
C PHE A 206 6.55 28.45 -10.11
N LYS A 207 5.89 28.42 -11.26
CA LYS A 207 4.47 28.74 -11.38
C LYS A 207 3.66 27.45 -11.29
N LEU A 208 2.72 27.43 -10.36
CA LEU A 208 1.89 26.30 -10.02
C LEU A 208 0.43 26.67 -10.15
N ILE A 209 -0.39 25.73 -10.61
CA ILE A 209 -1.84 25.88 -10.64
C ILE A 209 -2.43 24.81 -9.73
N ALA A 210 -3.21 25.23 -8.74
CA ALA A 210 -3.97 24.33 -7.89
C ALA A 210 -4.99 23.54 -8.75
N THR A 211 -5.03 22.21 -8.62
CA THR A 211 -5.83 21.33 -9.48
C THR A 211 -6.55 20.22 -8.72
N ASP A 212 -7.79 19.93 -9.11
CA ASP A 212 -8.60 18.84 -8.55
C ASP A 212 -8.14 17.43 -8.99
N ALA A 213 -7.15 17.33 -9.88
CA ALA A 213 -6.68 16.05 -10.42
C ALA A 213 -6.35 15.02 -9.32
N GLY A 214 -5.74 15.45 -8.20
CA GLY A 214 -5.44 14.57 -7.07
C GLY A 214 -6.68 13.95 -6.41
N MET A 215 -7.75 14.73 -6.29
CA MET A 215 -9.00 14.28 -5.69
C MET A 215 -9.79 13.37 -6.62
N GLU A 216 -9.74 13.57 -7.94
CA GLU A 216 -10.34 12.63 -8.89
C GLU A 216 -9.70 11.24 -8.78
N PHE A 217 -8.37 11.17 -8.62
CA PHE A 217 -7.68 9.89 -8.39
C PHE A 217 -8.06 9.27 -7.05
N ALA A 218 -8.07 10.06 -5.98
CA ALA A 218 -8.42 9.59 -4.64
C ALA A 218 -9.88 9.12 -4.58
N GLN A 219 -10.80 9.86 -5.20
CA GLN A 219 -12.22 9.52 -5.24
C GLN A 219 -12.46 8.27 -6.05
N LYS A 220 -11.85 8.12 -7.23
CA LYS A 220 -11.92 6.89 -8.01
C LYS A 220 -11.38 5.69 -7.23
N TYR A 221 -10.28 5.87 -6.50
CA TYR A 221 -9.75 4.83 -5.61
C TYR A 221 -10.71 4.49 -4.48
N ILE A 222 -11.30 5.51 -3.83
CA ILE A 222 -12.30 5.33 -2.77
C ILE A 222 -13.52 4.60 -3.32
N GLU A 223 -14.04 4.98 -4.49
CA GLU A 223 -15.19 4.36 -5.15
C GLU A 223 -14.92 2.89 -5.50
N LEU A 224 -13.76 2.59 -6.10
CA LEU A 224 -13.33 1.22 -6.41
C LEU A 224 -13.19 0.34 -5.16
N ASN A 225 -12.72 0.94 -4.05
CA ASN A 225 -12.58 0.22 -2.78
C ASN A 225 -13.86 0.25 -1.94
N ARG A 226 -14.83 1.10 -2.26
CA ARG A 226 -16.12 1.18 -1.58
C ARG A 226 -16.89 -0.12 -1.76
N GLU A 227 -16.90 -0.66 -2.98
CA GLU A 227 -17.49 -1.96 -3.31
C GLU A 227 -16.88 -3.11 -2.48
N ARG A 228 -15.56 -3.05 -2.22
CA ARG A 228 -14.82 -4.09 -1.46
C ARG A 228 -14.90 -3.96 0.04
N TYR A 229 -15.15 -2.77 0.58
CA TYR A 229 -15.10 -2.49 2.01
C TYR A 229 -16.39 -1.87 2.56
N GLU A 230 -17.52 -2.07 1.88
CA GLU A 230 -18.85 -1.64 2.34
C GLU A 230 -18.99 -1.88 3.86
N GLU A 231 -19.40 -0.83 4.59
CA GLU A 231 -19.67 -0.85 6.03
C GLU A 231 -18.45 -1.12 6.95
N THR A 232 -17.22 -1.12 6.42
CA THR A 232 -16.02 -1.31 7.24
C THR A 232 -15.67 -0.03 8.00
N THR A 233 -15.51 -0.11 9.31
CA THR A 233 -15.15 1.07 10.11
C THR A 233 -13.72 1.53 9.80
N PRO A 234 -13.41 2.84 9.92
CA PRO A 234 -12.05 3.32 9.70
C PRO A 234 -11.01 2.67 10.62
N ASP A 235 -11.39 2.23 11.82
CA ASP A 235 -10.52 1.46 12.73
C ASP A 235 -10.09 0.14 12.09
N ILE A 236 -11.04 -0.62 11.53
CA ILE A 236 -10.71 -1.88 10.85
C ILE A 236 -9.84 -1.61 9.61
N LEU A 237 -10.17 -0.59 8.82
CA LEU A 237 -9.39 -0.22 7.63
C LEU A 237 -7.93 0.11 7.98
N PHE A 238 -7.70 0.85 9.07
CA PHE A 238 -6.35 1.15 9.52
C PHE A 238 -5.55 -0.12 9.88
N GLY A 239 -6.17 -1.04 10.62
CA GLY A 239 -5.54 -2.32 10.95
C GLY A 239 -5.19 -3.15 9.71
N LEU A 240 -6.05 -3.16 8.69
CA LEU A 240 -5.82 -3.84 7.41
C LEU A 240 -4.73 -3.15 6.58
N LEU A 241 -4.70 -1.80 6.56
CA LEU A 241 -3.65 -1.02 5.92
C LEU A 241 -2.27 -1.38 6.50
N LEU A 242 -2.15 -1.53 7.82
CA LEU A 242 -0.91 -1.98 8.45
C LEU A 242 -0.48 -3.37 7.96
N VAL A 243 -1.42 -4.28 7.66
CA VAL A 243 -1.08 -5.58 7.04
C VAL A 243 -0.59 -5.40 5.61
N GLN A 244 -1.26 -4.58 4.81
CA GLN A 244 -0.86 -4.29 3.42
C GLN A 244 0.54 -3.66 3.36
N MET A 245 0.88 -2.80 4.32
CA MET A 245 2.22 -2.21 4.45
C MET A 245 3.29 -3.20 4.96
N GLY A 246 2.94 -4.46 5.23
CA GLY A 246 3.85 -5.46 5.81
C GLY A 246 4.14 -5.28 7.30
N LYS A 247 3.48 -4.32 7.98
CA LYS A 247 3.65 -4.02 9.41
C LYS A 247 2.81 -4.97 10.28
N TYR A 248 3.01 -6.28 10.11
CA TYR A 248 2.16 -7.33 10.68
C TYR A 248 2.08 -7.30 12.22
N ASP A 249 3.19 -7.05 12.93
CA ASP A 249 3.18 -6.99 14.39
C ASP A 249 2.42 -5.76 14.92
N GLN A 250 2.56 -4.62 14.24
CA GLN A 250 1.81 -3.41 14.58
C GLN A 250 0.31 -3.64 14.36
N SER A 251 -0.06 -4.25 13.22
CA SER A 251 -1.46 -4.62 12.93
C SER A 251 -2.03 -5.57 13.99
N LEU A 252 -1.30 -6.62 14.36
CA LEU A 252 -1.73 -7.58 15.39
C LEU A 252 -1.93 -6.91 16.75
N ASN A 253 -1.00 -6.06 17.18
CA ASN A 253 -1.11 -5.34 18.43
C ASN A 253 -2.28 -4.35 18.40
N TYR A 254 -2.48 -3.67 17.27
CA TYR A 254 -3.58 -2.74 17.07
C TYR A 254 -4.94 -3.45 17.15
N PHE A 255 -5.17 -4.53 16.39
CA PHE A 255 -6.43 -5.27 16.44
C PHE A 255 -6.71 -5.90 17.81
N LYS A 256 -5.69 -6.41 18.51
CA LYS A 256 -5.85 -6.90 19.89
C LYS A 256 -6.20 -5.76 20.86
N GLY A 257 -5.57 -4.60 20.70
CA GLY A 257 -5.88 -3.42 21.50
C GLY A 257 -7.28 -2.86 21.23
N LEU A 258 -7.76 -2.98 20.00
CA LEU A 258 -9.15 -2.71 19.63
C LEU A 258 -10.10 -3.67 20.37
N LEU A 259 -9.91 -4.99 20.25
CA LEU A 259 -10.77 -5.99 20.88
C LEU A 259 -10.84 -5.88 22.41
N ASN A 260 -9.76 -5.41 23.05
CA ASN A 260 -9.71 -5.22 24.51
C ASN A 260 -10.40 -3.93 24.98
N ALA A 261 -10.79 -3.02 24.09
CA ALA A 261 -11.41 -1.75 24.46
C ALA A 261 -12.91 -1.94 24.73
N SER A 262 -13.30 -1.85 26.00
CA SER A 262 -14.66 -2.16 26.51
C SER A 262 -15.79 -1.26 25.99
N ASN A 263 -15.46 -0.10 25.40
CA ASN A 263 -16.42 0.98 25.14
C ASN A 263 -16.72 1.22 23.65
N VAL A 264 -16.18 0.41 22.74
CA VAL A 264 -16.37 0.61 21.30
C VAL A 264 -17.20 -0.55 20.75
N ASN A 265 -18.31 -0.24 20.07
CA ASN A 265 -19.04 -1.21 19.26
C ASN A 265 -18.18 -1.56 18.04
N ILE A 266 -17.15 -2.38 18.26
CA ILE A 266 -16.21 -2.81 17.23
C ILE A 266 -16.80 -4.00 16.52
N ASP A 267 -16.63 -4.03 15.20
CA ASP A 267 -16.87 -5.20 14.41
C ASP A 267 -15.83 -6.29 14.73
N ASN A 268 -16.05 -6.99 15.84
CA ASN A 268 -15.15 -8.02 16.38
C ASN A 268 -14.81 -9.06 15.30
N ALA A 269 -15.79 -9.44 14.49
CA ALA A 269 -15.58 -10.40 13.42
C ALA A 269 -14.57 -9.89 12.39
N ARG A 270 -14.72 -8.65 11.91
CA ARG A 270 -13.74 -8.06 10.97
C ARG A 270 -12.35 -7.86 11.62
N ALA A 271 -12.29 -7.53 12.91
CA ALA A 271 -11.03 -7.42 13.64
C ALA A 271 -10.31 -8.78 13.74
N TYR A 272 -11.04 -9.86 14.07
CA TYR A 272 -10.48 -11.22 14.09
C TYR A 272 -10.04 -11.69 12.71
N ASN A 273 -10.77 -11.33 11.64
CA ASN A 273 -10.34 -11.59 10.27
C ASN A 273 -9.03 -10.84 9.93
N GLY A 274 -8.90 -9.58 10.35
CA GLY A 274 -7.64 -8.82 10.21
C GLY A 274 -6.46 -9.46 10.95
N ILE A 275 -6.69 -9.96 12.17
CA ILE A 275 -5.70 -10.75 12.93
C ILE A 275 -5.33 -12.03 12.19
N ALA A 276 -6.32 -12.74 11.66
CA ALA A 276 -6.12 -13.97 10.91
C ALA A 276 -5.23 -13.73 9.69
N PHE A 277 -5.52 -12.68 8.92
CA PHE A 277 -4.75 -12.28 7.75
C PHE A 277 -3.30 -11.90 8.14
N ALA A 278 -3.11 -11.13 9.21
CA ALA A 278 -1.77 -10.81 9.71
C ALA A 278 -0.99 -12.06 10.13
N TYR A 279 -1.62 -13.04 10.79
CA TYR A 279 -0.97 -14.31 11.11
C TYR A 279 -0.65 -15.16 9.87
N LEU A 280 -1.51 -15.14 8.85
CA LEU A 280 -1.27 -15.82 7.57
C LEU A 280 -0.03 -15.24 6.87
N CYS A 281 0.09 -13.92 6.81
CA CYS A 281 1.27 -13.25 6.26
C CYS A 281 2.55 -13.58 7.04
N LYS A 282 2.45 -13.78 8.36
CA LYS A 282 3.56 -14.24 9.22
C LYS A 282 3.79 -15.76 9.18
N SER A 283 3.08 -16.49 8.33
CA SER A 283 3.14 -17.97 8.21
C SER A 283 2.82 -18.71 9.52
N LYS A 284 2.05 -18.09 10.43
CA LYS A 284 1.56 -18.74 11.66
C LYS A 284 0.21 -19.41 11.39
N LEU A 285 0.23 -20.47 10.58
CA LEU A 285 -0.95 -21.11 9.98
C LEU A 285 -2.04 -21.49 10.99
N HIS A 286 -1.69 -22.20 12.06
CA HIS A 286 -2.65 -22.60 13.10
C HIS A 286 -3.35 -21.40 13.77
N LYS A 287 -2.60 -20.32 14.05
CA LYS A 287 -3.18 -19.10 14.64
C LYS A 287 -4.05 -18.35 13.64
N ALA A 288 -3.65 -18.34 12.37
CA ALA A 288 -4.43 -17.74 11.30
C ALA A 288 -5.78 -18.46 11.15
N TYR A 289 -5.76 -19.79 11.03
CA TYR A 289 -6.99 -20.59 10.90
C TYR A 289 -7.91 -20.39 12.10
N LYS A 290 -7.38 -20.49 13.33
CA LYS A 290 -8.18 -20.29 14.54
C LYS A 290 -8.84 -18.92 14.60
N SER A 291 -8.12 -17.85 14.25
CA SER A 291 -8.68 -16.50 14.23
C SER A 291 -9.68 -16.29 13.09
N ALA A 292 -9.46 -16.89 11.92
CA ALA A 292 -10.39 -16.83 10.79
C ALA A 292 -11.68 -17.59 11.11
N TYR A 293 -11.59 -18.80 11.64
CA TYR A 293 -12.73 -19.59 12.07
C TYR A 293 -13.56 -18.87 13.14
N HIS A 294 -12.91 -18.26 14.12
CA HIS A 294 -13.61 -17.45 15.12
C HIS A 294 -14.32 -16.23 14.52
N ALA A 295 -13.69 -15.54 13.55
CA ALA A 295 -14.35 -14.46 12.81
C ALA A 295 -15.57 -14.96 12.04
N TYR A 296 -15.47 -16.11 11.39
CA TYR A 296 -16.56 -16.76 10.67
C TYR A 296 -17.74 -17.07 11.60
N GLU A 297 -17.50 -17.71 12.75
CA GLU A 297 -18.55 -18.02 13.73
C GLU A 297 -19.28 -16.76 14.23
N LEU A 298 -18.54 -15.67 14.46
CA LEU A 298 -19.13 -14.40 14.87
C LEU A 298 -20.01 -13.77 13.78
N MET A 299 -19.68 -13.94 12.50
CA MET A 299 -20.48 -13.41 11.37
C MET A 299 -21.76 -14.20 11.15
N ILE A 300 -21.69 -15.54 11.25
CA ILE A 300 -22.83 -16.43 11.05
C ILE A 300 -23.75 -16.42 12.27
N GLY A 301 -23.19 -16.34 13.49
CA GLY A 301 -23.94 -16.27 14.74
C GLY A 301 -24.49 -14.88 15.09
N ALA A 302 -24.24 -13.86 14.29
CA ALA A 302 -24.77 -12.51 14.51
C ALA A 302 -26.31 -12.48 14.36
N LYS A 303 -26.99 -11.64 15.16
CA LYS A 303 -28.46 -11.46 15.09
C LYS A 303 -28.97 -11.19 13.67
N GLN A 304 -28.20 -10.41 12.90
CA GLN A 304 -28.34 -10.31 11.46
C GLN A 304 -27.16 -11.04 10.84
N CYS A 305 -27.40 -12.21 10.26
CA CYS A 305 -26.35 -13.06 9.71
C CYS A 305 -25.64 -12.36 8.55
N ARG A 306 -24.31 -12.30 8.62
CA ARG A 306 -23.46 -11.57 7.66
C ARG A 306 -22.80 -12.52 6.68
N ILE A 307 -23.62 -13.31 5.97
CA ILE A 307 -23.16 -14.35 5.03
C ILE A 307 -22.22 -13.76 3.98
N LYS A 308 -22.50 -12.56 3.44
CA LYS A 308 -21.59 -11.88 2.48
C LYS A 308 -20.19 -11.66 3.06
N ASP A 309 -20.09 -11.24 4.33
CA ASP A 309 -18.81 -10.92 4.96
C ASP A 309 -18.00 -12.17 5.34
N SER A 310 -18.65 -13.34 5.52
CA SER A 310 -18.00 -14.59 5.92
C SER A 310 -17.04 -15.14 4.86
N THR A 311 -17.18 -14.68 3.61
CA THR A 311 -16.26 -14.98 2.49
C THR A 311 -14.81 -14.64 2.81
N ARG A 312 -14.55 -13.56 3.56
CA ARG A 312 -13.19 -13.13 3.92
C ARG A 312 -12.48 -14.12 4.85
N PRO A 313 -13.05 -14.51 6.02
CA PRO A 313 -12.44 -15.54 6.84
C PRO A 313 -12.38 -16.90 6.15
N MET A 314 -13.37 -17.27 5.34
CA MET A 314 -13.33 -18.50 4.53
C MET A 314 -12.13 -18.50 3.57
N THR A 315 -11.87 -17.37 2.90
CA THR A 315 -10.71 -17.19 2.03
C THR A 315 -9.40 -17.39 2.79
N VAL A 316 -9.29 -16.84 4.02
CA VAL A 316 -8.11 -17.04 4.88
C VAL A 316 -7.95 -18.51 5.28
N MET A 317 -9.04 -19.20 5.65
CA MET A 317 -9.01 -20.64 5.95
C MET A 317 -8.59 -21.46 4.74
N GLY A 318 -9.16 -21.19 3.56
CA GLY A 318 -8.77 -21.79 2.29
C GLY A 318 -7.28 -21.60 1.99
N HIS A 319 -6.72 -20.41 2.26
CA HIS A 319 -5.28 -20.15 2.09
C HIS A 319 -4.42 -20.93 3.07
N VAL A 320 -4.86 -21.09 4.32
CA VAL A 320 -4.15 -21.89 5.31
C VAL A 320 -4.10 -23.35 4.85
N LEU A 321 -5.25 -23.92 4.46
CA LEU A 321 -5.35 -25.30 3.99
C LEU A 321 -4.52 -25.54 2.72
N LEU A 322 -4.50 -24.57 1.80
CA LEU A 322 -3.66 -24.64 0.61
C LEU A 322 -2.16 -24.70 0.95
N ARG A 323 -1.72 -24.01 2.01
CA ARG A 323 -0.33 -24.06 2.50
C ARG A 323 -0.02 -25.33 3.29
N GLU A 324 -1.03 -26.00 3.82
CA GLU A 324 -0.93 -27.33 4.44
C GLU A 324 -1.09 -28.47 3.41
N GLU A 325 -1.15 -28.15 2.11
CA GLU A 325 -1.32 -29.12 1.00
C GLU A 325 -2.66 -29.88 1.00
N LYS A 326 -3.64 -29.41 1.78
CA LYS A 326 -5.01 -29.93 1.80
C LYS A 326 -5.83 -29.29 0.67
N HIS A 327 -5.54 -29.71 -0.56
CA HIS A 327 -6.09 -29.09 -1.76
C HIS A 327 -7.61 -29.21 -1.89
N GLU A 328 -8.19 -30.38 -1.55
CA GLU A 328 -9.64 -30.60 -1.65
C GLU A 328 -10.40 -29.75 -0.62
N GLU A 329 -10.00 -29.78 0.65
CA GLU A 329 -10.60 -28.93 1.69
C GLU A 329 -10.47 -27.43 1.37
N SER A 330 -9.33 -27.01 0.79
CA SER A 330 -9.13 -25.63 0.33
C SER A 330 -10.08 -25.25 -0.80
N LEU A 331 -10.31 -26.18 -1.75
CA LEU A 331 -11.22 -25.97 -2.87
C LEU A 331 -12.65 -25.78 -2.38
N ASP A 332 -13.11 -26.57 -1.42
CA ASP A 332 -14.46 -26.46 -0.84
C ASP A 332 -14.72 -25.05 -0.29
N PHE A 333 -13.79 -24.52 0.51
CA PHE A 333 -13.92 -23.15 1.05
C PHE A 333 -13.97 -22.08 -0.04
N TYR A 334 -13.18 -22.22 -1.11
CA TYR A 334 -13.16 -21.22 -2.18
C TYR A 334 -14.36 -21.32 -3.12
N ILE A 335 -14.87 -22.53 -3.37
CA ILE A 335 -16.12 -22.73 -4.12
C ILE A 335 -17.29 -22.14 -3.33
N GLU A 336 -17.40 -22.42 -2.04
CA GLU A 336 -18.46 -21.86 -1.20
C GLU A 336 -18.38 -20.33 -1.14
N ALA A 337 -17.16 -19.77 -0.98
CA ALA A 337 -16.96 -18.32 -1.03
C ALA A 337 -17.36 -17.73 -2.40
N LEU A 338 -17.05 -18.41 -3.51
CA LEU A 338 -17.44 -18.01 -4.85
C LEU A 338 -18.97 -18.02 -5.03
N GLU A 339 -19.66 -19.03 -4.51
CA GLU A 339 -21.14 -19.10 -4.53
C GLU A 339 -21.78 -17.95 -3.77
N ILE A 340 -21.26 -17.64 -2.58
CA ILE A 340 -21.70 -16.49 -1.78
C ILE A 340 -21.46 -15.19 -2.54
N CYS A 341 -20.26 -14.96 -3.10
CA CYS A 341 -19.96 -13.76 -3.89
C CYS A 341 -20.89 -13.64 -5.10
N ASN A 342 -21.12 -14.73 -5.84
CA ASN A 342 -22.05 -14.75 -6.97
C ASN A 342 -23.48 -14.37 -6.58
N LYS A 343 -23.96 -14.85 -5.41
CA LYS A 343 -25.32 -14.62 -4.94
C LYS A 343 -25.53 -13.21 -4.38
N PHE A 344 -24.59 -12.70 -3.59
CA PHE A 344 -24.76 -11.47 -2.82
C PHE A 344 -24.07 -10.24 -3.41
N SER A 345 -22.97 -10.42 -4.14
CA SER A 345 -22.25 -9.32 -4.78
C SER A 345 -22.50 -9.27 -6.29
N GLY A 346 -22.79 -10.42 -6.90
CA GLY A 346 -23.06 -10.56 -8.33
C GLY A 346 -21.89 -11.12 -9.12
N ARG A 347 -22.19 -11.72 -10.28
CA ARG A 347 -21.21 -12.47 -11.10
C ARG A 347 -20.07 -11.63 -11.69
N LYS A 348 -20.28 -10.31 -11.83
CA LYS A 348 -19.29 -9.36 -12.37
C LYS A 348 -18.66 -8.46 -11.29
N HIS A 349 -18.78 -8.86 -10.01
CA HIS A 349 -18.23 -8.10 -8.90
C HIS A 349 -16.74 -8.43 -8.67
N LEU A 350 -15.97 -7.48 -8.13
CA LEU A 350 -14.54 -7.66 -7.86
C LEU A 350 -14.26 -8.78 -6.83
N ASP A 351 -15.14 -8.97 -5.84
CA ASP A 351 -15.04 -10.10 -4.89
C ASP A 351 -15.22 -11.47 -5.59
N THR A 352 -16.05 -11.51 -6.65
CA THR A 352 -16.24 -12.72 -7.46
C THR A 352 -14.98 -13.02 -8.27
N ALA A 353 -14.34 -11.99 -8.85
CA ALA A 353 -13.05 -12.14 -9.51
C ALA A 353 -11.98 -12.71 -8.56
N GLY A 354 -11.87 -12.15 -7.34
CA GLY A 354 -10.95 -12.65 -6.32
C GLY A 354 -11.20 -14.12 -5.96
N ALA A 355 -12.47 -14.52 -5.76
CA ALA A 355 -12.82 -15.90 -5.49
C ALA A 355 -12.49 -16.85 -6.65
N LEU A 356 -12.74 -16.43 -7.90
CA LEU A 356 -12.35 -17.19 -9.10
C LEU A 356 -10.84 -17.42 -9.15
N ASP A 357 -10.04 -16.39 -8.89
CA ASP A 357 -8.57 -16.53 -8.84
C ASP A 357 -8.13 -17.52 -7.76
N HIS A 358 -8.76 -17.52 -6.59
CA HIS A 358 -8.45 -18.47 -5.54
C HIS A 358 -8.74 -19.92 -5.95
N VAL A 359 -9.89 -20.16 -6.58
CA VAL A 359 -10.22 -21.48 -7.15
C VAL A 359 -9.20 -21.89 -8.21
N GLY A 360 -8.85 -20.99 -9.13
CA GLY A 360 -7.82 -21.23 -10.14
C GLY A 360 -6.46 -21.59 -9.54
N ASN A 361 -6.07 -20.93 -8.44
CA ASN A 361 -4.84 -21.24 -7.73
C ASN A 361 -4.82 -22.66 -7.14
N VAL A 362 -5.95 -23.15 -6.61
CA VAL A 362 -6.04 -24.52 -6.10
C VAL A 362 -5.89 -25.53 -7.24
N TYR A 363 -6.63 -25.34 -8.34
CA TYR A 363 -6.50 -26.21 -9.53
C TYR A 363 -5.08 -26.21 -10.10
N TYR A 364 -4.42 -25.05 -10.16
CA TYR A 364 -3.02 -24.95 -10.58
C TYR A 364 -2.10 -25.77 -9.68
N LYS A 365 -2.31 -25.75 -8.35
CA LYS A 365 -1.54 -26.55 -7.39
C LYS A 365 -1.79 -28.05 -7.53
N MET A 366 -3.02 -28.43 -7.84
CA MET A 366 -3.40 -29.81 -8.20
C MET A 366 -2.90 -30.23 -9.59
N LYS A 367 -2.20 -29.35 -10.33
CA LYS A 367 -1.74 -29.56 -11.72
C LYS A 367 -2.88 -29.75 -12.73
N LYS A 368 -4.10 -29.35 -12.38
CA LYS A 368 -5.28 -29.32 -13.25
C LYS A 368 -5.30 -28.00 -14.02
N TYR A 369 -4.39 -27.86 -14.96
CA TYR A 369 -4.12 -26.58 -15.63
C TYR A 369 -5.26 -26.11 -16.55
N GLY A 370 -6.00 -27.04 -17.16
CA GLY A 370 -7.20 -26.71 -17.95
C GLY A 370 -8.28 -26.04 -17.11
N ASP A 371 -8.59 -26.59 -15.94
CA ASP A 371 -9.55 -26.00 -15.00
C ASP A 371 -9.04 -24.62 -14.53
N ALA A 372 -7.79 -24.54 -14.07
CA ALA A 372 -7.18 -23.30 -13.61
C ALA A 372 -7.25 -22.18 -14.67
N SER A 373 -7.01 -22.51 -15.93
CA SER A 373 -7.11 -21.59 -17.07
C SER A 373 -8.48 -20.93 -17.15
N GLN A 374 -9.57 -21.71 -17.05
CA GLN A 374 -10.93 -21.18 -17.16
C GLN A 374 -11.27 -20.20 -16.03
N TYR A 375 -10.79 -20.48 -14.80
CA TYR A 375 -11.03 -19.61 -13.65
C TYR A 375 -10.22 -18.32 -13.72
N TYR A 376 -8.95 -18.39 -14.12
CA TYR A 376 -8.12 -17.20 -14.30
C TYR A 376 -8.63 -16.31 -15.44
N GLU A 377 -9.11 -16.90 -16.53
CA GLU A 377 -9.71 -16.15 -17.65
C GLU A 377 -10.94 -15.34 -17.20
N LYS A 378 -11.88 -15.99 -16.49
CA LYS A 378 -13.07 -15.32 -15.96
C LYS A 378 -12.72 -14.22 -14.95
N SER A 379 -11.72 -14.42 -14.09
CA SER A 379 -11.26 -13.38 -13.16
C SER A 379 -10.66 -12.19 -13.92
N PHE A 380 -9.82 -12.46 -14.92
CA PHE A 380 -9.19 -11.43 -15.75
C PHE A 380 -10.23 -10.57 -16.47
N ASP A 381 -11.24 -11.18 -17.09
CA ASP A 381 -12.30 -10.45 -17.81
C ASP A 381 -13.07 -9.49 -16.88
N ILE A 382 -13.41 -9.94 -15.67
CA ILE A 382 -14.08 -9.08 -14.68
C ILE A 382 -13.15 -7.93 -14.25
N ASN A 383 -11.88 -8.24 -13.97
CA ASN A 383 -10.92 -7.25 -13.51
C ASN A 383 -10.61 -6.20 -14.58
N VAL A 384 -10.49 -6.58 -15.86
CA VAL A 384 -10.28 -5.64 -16.97
C VAL A 384 -11.53 -4.78 -17.23
N GLU A 385 -12.74 -5.34 -17.09
CA GLU A 385 -13.98 -4.57 -17.23
C GLU A 385 -14.15 -3.53 -16.10
N LYS A 386 -13.71 -3.85 -14.87
CA LYS A 386 -14.01 -3.06 -13.66
C LYS A 386 -12.87 -2.15 -13.19
N LEU A 387 -11.63 -2.48 -13.48
CA LEU A 387 -10.46 -1.79 -12.94
C LEU A 387 -9.76 -0.96 -14.01
N PRO A 388 -9.03 0.12 -13.62
CA PRO A 388 -8.11 0.78 -14.54
C PRO A 388 -7.09 -0.21 -15.09
N HIS A 389 -6.68 -0.05 -16.36
CA HIS A 389 -5.70 -0.93 -17.02
C HIS A 389 -4.39 -1.14 -16.26
N VAL A 390 -4.01 -0.21 -15.39
CA VAL A 390 -2.86 -0.34 -14.49
C VAL A 390 -3.40 -0.62 -13.08
N HIS A 391 -3.54 -1.90 -12.73
CA HIS A 391 -3.99 -2.34 -11.40
C HIS A 391 -3.27 -3.63 -10.97
N LEU A 392 -3.04 -3.79 -9.65
CA LEU A 392 -2.30 -4.94 -9.12
C LEU A 392 -3.01 -6.28 -9.35
N ASP A 393 -4.34 -6.30 -9.30
CA ASP A 393 -5.12 -7.51 -9.57
C ASP A 393 -4.97 -7.96 -11.02
N ILE A 394 -5.02 -7.04 -11.99
CA ILE A 394 -4.73 -7.33 -13.41
C ILE A 394 -3.31 -7.89 -13.56
N ALA A 395 -2.33 -7.29 -12.87
CA ALA A 395 -0.95 -7.82 -12.89
C ALA A 395 -0.85 -9.23 -12.29
N ALA A 396 -1.65 -9.56 -11.27
CA ALA A 396 -1.73 -10.91 -10.71
C ALA A 396 -2.38 -11.89 -11.69
N ASN A 397 -3.47 -11.51 -12.36
CA ASN A 397 -4.10 -12.34 -13.40
C ASN A 397 -3.13 -12.63 -14.54
N LEU A 398 -2.46 -11.60 -15.09
CA LEU A 398 -1.46 -11.76 -16.16
C LEU A 398 -0.33 -12.70 -15.75
N ASN A 399 0.15 -12.60 -14.51
CA ASN A 399 1.14 -13.53 -14.00
C ASN A 399 0.61 -14.96 -13.91
N ASN A 400 -0.63 -15.17 -13.45
CA ASN A 400 -1.23 -16.50 -13.34
C ASN A 400 -1.50 -17.11 -14.73
N ILE A 401 -1.99 -16.31 -15.67
CA ILE A 401 -2.17 -16.66 -17.08
C ILE A 401 -0.83 -17.01 -17.72
N GLY A 402 0.22 -16.21 -17.49
CA GLY A 402 1.58 -16.52 -17.93
C GLY A 402 2.09 -17.86 -17.37
N LEU A 403 1.77 -18.21 -16.12
CA LEU A 403 2.10 -19.52 -15.57
C LEU A 403 1.36 -20.67 -16.27
N ILE A 404 0.10 -20.47 -16.69
CA ILE A 404 -0.65 -21.45 -17.48
C ILE A 404 -0.03 -21.61 -18.87
N LEU A 405 0.24 -20.50 -19.58
CA LEU A 405 0.88 -20.54 -20.90
C LEU A 405 2.26 -21.20 -20.85
N TYR A 406 3.06 -20.88 -19.82
CA TYR A 406 4.33 -21.54 -19.57
C TYR A 406 4.17 -23.06 -19.40
N LYS A 407 3.11 -23.51 -18.72
CA LYS A 407 2.86 -24.95 -18.58
C LYS A 407 2.50 -25.59 -19.90
N ASN A 408 1.61 -24.97 -20.67
CA ASN A 408 1.22 -25.46 -22.00
C ASN A 408 2.41 -25.57 -22.97
N GLU A 409 3.31 -24.58 -22.98
CA GLU A 409 4.46 -24.55 -23.89
C GLU A 409 5.51 -25.62 -23.59
N PHE A 410 5.54 -26.11 -22.34
CA PHE A 410 6.63 -26.93 -21.83
C PHE A 410 6.19 -28.24 -21.16
N SER A 411 4.90 -28.61 -21.24
CA SER A 411 4.39 -29.92 -20.84
C SER A 411 4.09 -30.79 -22.05
N ASP A 412 4.36 -32.09 -21.95
CA ASP A 412 4.02 -33.07 -22.99
C ASP A 412 2.50 -33.29 -23.11
N ASP A 413 1.76 -32.95 -22.05
CA ASP A 413 0.31 -32.93 -22.03
C ASP A 413 -0.22 -31.69 -22.77
N SER A 414 -0.73 -31.88 -23.98
CA SER A 414 -1.37 -30.82 -24.78
C SER A 414 -2.83 -30.64 -24.37
N TYR A 415 -3.11 -29.75 -23.44
CA TYR A 415 -4.48 -29.26 -23.21
C TYR A 415 -4.76 -28.00 -24.05
N SER A 416 -5.92 -27.94 -24.71
CA SER A 416 -6.35 -26.79 -25.51
C SER A 416 -6.60 -25.58 -24.61
N CYS A 417 -5.87 -24.49 -24.82
CA CYS A 417 -5.95 -23.29 -23.98
C CYS A 417 -6.64 -22.15 -24.73
N SER A 418 -7.85 -21.78 -24.28
CA SER A 418 -8.66 -20.67 -24.82
C SER A 418 -8.02 -19.29 -24.64
N LEU A 419 -7.02 -19.16 -23.76
CA LEU A 419 -6.43 -17.86 -23.38
C LEU A 419 -5.88 -17.08 -24.58
N ARG A 420 -5.34 -17.75 -25.61
CA ARG A 420 -4.82 -17.08 -26.81
C ARG A 420 -5.92 -16.42 -27.66
N GLU A 421 -7.15 -16.87 -27.50
CA GLU A 421 -8.31 -16.35 -28.22
C GLU A 421 -9.06 -15.26 -27.44
N ASN A 422 -8.75 -15.05 -26.16
CA ASN A 422 -9.42 -14.07 -25.32
C ASN A 422 -9.17 -12.63 -25.82
N GLU A 423 -10.26 -11.92 -26.14
CA GLU A 423 -10.20 -10.57 -26.72
C GLU A 423 -9.61 -9.53 -25.75
N ASN A 424 -9.93 -9.60 -24.46
CA ASN A 424 -9.37 -8.68 -23.47
C ASN A 424 -7.84 -8.82 -23.39
N LEU A 425 -7.31 -10.05 -23.45
CA LEU A 425 -5.86 -10.28 -23.48
C LEU A 425 -5.22 -9.70 -24.75
N LYS A 426 -5.85 -9.88 -25.92
CA LYS A 426 -5.37 -9.31 -27.19
C LYS A 426 -5.38 -7.79 -27.21
N THR A 427 -6.31 -7.14 -26.50
CA THR A 427 -6.32 -5.67 -26.41
C THR A 427 -5.20 -5.13 -25.51
N MET A 428 -4.78 -5.89 -24.50
CA MET A 428 -3.79 -5.47 -23.51
C MET A 428 -2.34 -5.83 -23.89
N LEU A 429 -2.16 -6.89 -24.68
CA LEU A 429 -0.84 -7.42 -25.05
C LEU A 429 -0.62 -7.31 -26.56
N SER A 430 0.62 -7.06 -26.97
CA SER A 430 1.00 -7.07 -28.40
C SER A 430 0.85 -8.45 -29.04
N ASP A 431 1.11 -9.50 -28.26
CA ASP A 431 0.85 -10.90 -28.58
C ASP A 431 0.59 -11.68 -27.28
N VAL A 432 -0.33 -12.64 -27.31
CA VAL A 432 -0.73 -13.43 -26.14
C VAL A 432 0.21 -14.62 -25.99
N ASN A 433 1.36 -14.36 -25.39
CA ASN A 433 2.39 -15.36 -25.09
C ASN A 433 2.92 -15.23 -23.65
N THR A 434 3.63 -16.27 -23.19
CA THR A 434 4.13 -16.36 -21.81
C THR A 434 5.00 -15.16 -21.40
N LEU A 435 5.91 -14.72 -22.28
CA LEU A 435 6.83 -13.63 -21.98
C LEU A 435 6.08 -12.30 -21.81
N ASN A 436 5.21 -11.96 -22.75
CA ASN A 436 4.42 -10.73 -22.73
C ASN A 436 3.52 -10.65 -21.50
N CYS A 437 2.88 -11.76 -21.09
CA CYS A 437 2.10 -11.80 -19.86
C CYS A 437 2.95 -11.48 -18.62
N PHE A 438 4.16 -12.06 -18.51
CA PHE A 438 5.05 -11.79 -17.38
C PHE A 438 5.64 -10.38 -17.41
N GLU A 439 6.03 -9.86 -18.58
CA GLU A 439 6.59 -8.52 -18.74
C GLU A 439 5.56 -7.45 -18.43
N GLU A 440 4.32 -7.60 -18.90
CA GLU A 440 3.25 -6.64 -18.62
C GLU A 440 2.85 -6.67 -17.14
N SER A 441 2.79 -7.86 -16.53
CA SER A 441 2.65 -7.99 -15.07
C SER A 441 3.77 -7.28 -14.31
N LEU A 442 5.04 -7.47 -14.73
CA LEU A 442 6.20 -6.81 -14.13
C LEU A 442 6.13 -5.29 -14.30
N ARG A 443 5.73 -4.79 -15.47
CA ARG A 443 5.58 -3.37 -15.78
C ARG A 443 4.57 -2.71 -14.86
N ILE A 444 3.40 -3.31 -14.69
CA ILE A 444 2.36 -2.80 -13.78
C ILE A 444 2.87 -2.83 -12.33
N ARG A 445 3.49 -3.92 -11.88
CA ARG A 445 4.06 -4.05 -10.52
C ARG A 445 5.14 -3.01 -10.23
N LYS A 446 6.07 -2.78 -11.16
CA LYS A 446 7.11 -1.73 -11.01
C LYS A 446 6.53 -0.32 -10.92
N LYS A 447 5.40 -0.07 -11.58
CA LYS A 447 4.73 1.23 -11.55
C LYS A 447 4.00 1.50 -10.22
N LEU A 448 3.50 0.45 -9.56
CA LEU A 448 2.62 0.57 -8.39
C LEU A 448 3.27 0.20 -7.05
N LEU A 449 4.35 -0.59 -7.06
CA LEU A 449 4.95 -1.15 -5.84
C LEU A 449 6.35 -0.57 -5.59
N PRO A 450 6.78 -0.50 -4.31
CA PRO A 450 8.17 -0.18 -3.99
C PRO A 450 9.15 -1.11 -4.70
N ALA A 451 10.31 -0.59 -5.10
CA ALA A 451 11.29 -1.29 -5.93
C ALA A 451 11.75 -2.67 -5.37
N ASN A 452 11.73 -2.84 -4.05
CA ASN A 452 12.11 -4.08 -3.36
C ASN A 452 10.93 -5.02 -3.05
N HIS A 453 9.74 -4.78 -3.59
CA HIS A 453 8.55 -5.58 -3.29
C HIS A 453 8.70 -7.02 -3.80
N ASN A 454 8.27 -8.00 -2.99
CA ASN A 454 8.41 -9.43 -3.31
C ASN A 454 7.75 -9.83 -4.63
N ASP A 455 6.64 -9.21 -4.99
CA ASP A 455 5.94 -9.49 -6.25
C ASP A 455 6.73 -9.09 -7.49
N ILE A 456 7.53 -8.01 -7.41
CA ILE A 456 8.46 -7.62 -8.49
C ILE A 456 9.53 -8.70 -8.63
N ILE A 457 10.10 -9.13 -7.50
CA ILE A 457 11.10 -10.20 -7.46
C ILE A 457 10.54 -11.52 -8.01
N GLN A 458 9.28 -11.83 -7.71
CA GLN A 458 8.61 -13.04 -8.20
C GLN A 458 8.32 -12.97 -9.71
N SER A 459 7.92 -11.81 -10.23
CA SER A 459 7.77 -11.60 -11.68
C SER A 459 9.11 -11.78 -12.41
N LEU A 460 10.18 -11.17 -11.90
CA LEU A 460 11.53 -11.36 -12.44
C LEU A 460 11.95 -12.83 -12.43
N ASP A 461 11.70 -13.54 -11.34
CA ASP A 461 11.98 -14.98 -11.23
C ASP A 461 11.23 -15.83 -12.28
N ASN A 462 10.00 -15.45 -12.64
CA ASN A 462 9.22 -16.16 -13.65
C ASN A 462 9.78 -15.92 -15.06
N ILE A 463 10.16 -14.67 -15.39
CA ILE A 463 10.79 -14.32 -16.67
C ILE A 463 12.15 -15.03 -16.80
N ILE A 464 13.00 -14.95 -15.76
CA ILE A 464 14.31 -15.63 -15.74
C ILE A 464 14.14 -17.13 -15.99
N ARG A 465 13.15 -17.77 -15.37
CA ARG A 465 12.88 -19.21 -15.61
C ARG A 465 12.48 -19.50 -17.04
N LEU A 466 11.60 -18.68 -17.61
CA LEU A 466 11.16 -18.80 -19.00
C LEU A 466 12.35 -18.69 -19.96
N LEU A 467 13.14 -17.63 -19.86
CA LEU A 467 14.25 -17.37 -20.77
C LEU A 467 15.32 -18.47 -20.71
N ASN A 468 15.64 -18.97 -19.51
CA ASN A 468 16.54 -20.12 -19.36
C ASN A 468 15.99 -21.38 -20.05
N LYS A 469 14.67 -21.59 -20.02
CA LYS A 469 14.03 -22.73 -20.69
C LYS A 469 14.03 -22.58 -22.22
N CYS A 470 13.92 -21.36 -22.72
CA CYS A 470 14.04 -21.03 -24.15
C CYS A 470 15.48 -21.03 -24.66
N GLY A 471 16.48 -21.05 -23.77
CA GLY A 471 17.90 -20.94 -24.13
C GLY A 471 18.40 -19.51 -24.32
N ASP A 472 17.58 -18.50 -24.03
CA ASP A 472 17.99 -17.09 -24.03
C ASP A 472 18.71 -16.75 -22.72
N ILE A 473 20.02 -17.03 -22.71
CA ILE A 473 20.89 -16.81 -21.55
C ILE A 473 21.08 -15.30 -21.31
N ASP A 474 21.28 -14.52 -22.38
CA ASP A 474 21.57 -13.09 -22.28
C ASP A 474 20.37 -12.32 -21.69
N GLY A 475 19.15 -12.60 -22.18
CA GLY A 475 17.94 -12.06 -21.60
C GLY A 475 17.74 -12.49 -20.14
N SER A 476 18.02 -13.76 -19.82
CA SER A 476 17.95 -14.25 -18.44
C SER A 476 18.94 -13.52 -17.52
N LEU A 477 20.18 -13.26 -17.97
CA LEU A 477 21.19 -12.57 -17.17
C LEU A 477 20.81 -11.11 -16.94
N LYS A 478 20.24 -10.44 -17.94
CA LYS A 478 19.72 -9.07 -17.81
C LYS A 478 18.69 -8.94 -16.68
N TYR A 479 17.66 -9.79 -16.67
CA TYR A 479 16.63 -9.77 -15.63
C TYR A 479 17.17 -10.24 -14.26
N PHE A 480 18.15 -11.14 -14.24
CA PHE A 480 18.79 -11.57 -13.01
C PHE A 480 19.65 -10.48 -12.37
N ALA A 481 20.41 -9.74 -13.17
CA ALA A 481 21.16 -8.57 -12.72
C ALA A 481 20.20 -7.52 -12.12
N GLU A 482 19.11 -7.21 -12.81
CA GLU A 482 18.08 -6.30 -12.29
C GLU A 482 17.55 -6.77 -10.92
N LYS A 483 17.21 -8.05 -10.79
CA LYS A 483 16.78 -8.63 -9.52
C LYS A 483 17.80 -8.42 -8.40
N LEU A 484 19.10 -8.64 -8.67
CA LEU A 484 20.16 -8.47 -7.66
C LEU A 484 20.30 -7.00 -7.22
N ILE A 485 20.18 -6.05 -8.16
CA ILE A 485 20.16 -4.61 -7.89
C ILE A 485 19.02 -4.27 -6.92
N LEU A 486 17.81 -4.74 -7.23
CA LEU A 486 16.63 -4.50 -6.38
C LEU A 486 16.76 -5.12 -4.99
N GLN A 487 17.49 -6.23 -4.88
CA GLN A 487 17.77 -6.90 -3.61
C GLN A 487 18.98 -6.32 -2.87
N LYS A 488 19.66 -5.30 -3.41
CA LYS A 488 20.87 -4.69 -2.84
C LYS A 488 21.97 -5.72 -2.53
N ILE A 489 22.12 -6.70 -3.41
CA ILE A 489 23.20 -7.69 -3.31
C ILE A 489 24.39 -7.12 -4.07
N ASP A 490 25.58 -7.09 -3.47
CA ASP A 490 26.79 -6.65 -4.17
C ASP A 490 27.20 -7.67 -5.25
N PHE A 491 27.37 -7.16 -6.47
CA PHE A 491 27.87 -7.89 -7.65
C PHE A 491 28.45 -6.90 -8.67
N ASP A 492 29.29 -7.39 -9.58
CA ASP A 492 29.72 -6.61 -10.73
C ASP A 492 28.70 -6.78 -11.87
N PRO A 493 27.94 -5.73 -12.26
CA PRO A 493 26.94 -5.82 -13.30
C PRO A 493 27.52 -6.00 -14.70
N ASN A 494 28.83 -5.79 -14.88
CA ASN A 494 29.53 -5.93 -16.16
C ASN A 494 30.32 -7.24 -16.27
N ASP A 495 30.21 -8.16 -15.29
CA ASP A 495 30.81 -9.49 -15.32
C ASP A 495 29.74 -10.58 -15.55
N PRO A 496 29.54 -11.03 -16.80
CA PRO A 496 28.56 -12.07 -17.14
C PRO A 496 28.87 -13.41 -16.47
N ASP A 497 30.13 -13.72 -16.19
CA ASP A 497 30.56 -15.00 -15.61
C ASP A 497 30.23 -15.07 -14.12
N ASP A 498 30.39 -13.97 -13.37
CA ASP A 498 29.92 -13.87 -11.97
C ASP A 498 28.40 -14.00 -11.90
N LEU A 499 27.67 -13.28 -12.76
CA LEU A 499 26.21 -13.36 -12.85
C LEU A 499 25.74 -14.78 -13.19
N LEU A 500 26.35 -15.43 -14.17
CA LEU A 500 26.02 -16.79 -14.59
C LEU A 500 26.33 -17.81 -13.49
N SER A 501 27.45 -17.66 -12.77
CA SER A 501 27.82 -18.48 -11.62
C SER A 501 26.78 -18.37 -10.50
N ARG A 502 26.35 -17.15 -10.17
CA ARG A 502 25.32 -16.88 -9.15
C ARG A 502 23.95 -17.40 -9.56
N LEU A 503 23.57 -17.22 -10.82
CA LEU A 503 22.33 -17.74 -11.38
C LEU A 503 22.29 -19.27 -11.26
N ARG A 504 23.35 -19.95 -11.70
CA ARG A 504 23.51 -21.42 -11.59
C ARG A 504 23.43 -21.90 -10.15
N LYS A 505 24.10 -21.22 -9.20
CA LYS A 505 24.01 -21.53 -7.76
C LYS A 505 22.58 -21.41 -7.24
N THR A 506 21.85 -20.39 -7.68
CA THR A 506 20.47 -20.13 -7.24
C THR A 506 19.52 -21.23 -7.70
N PHE A 507 19.63 -21.67 -8.96
CA PHE A 507 18.85 -22.79 -9.47
C PHE A 507 19.28 -24.15 -8.90
N LYS A 508 20.59 -24.37 -8.67
CA LYS A 508 21.08 -25.59 -8.02
C LYS A 508 20.54 -25.74 -6.60
N ARG A 509 20.54 -24.67 -5.80
CA ARG A 509 19.94 -24.65 -4.45
C ARG A 509 18.44 -24.92 -4.48
N ARG A 510 17.69 -24.34 -5.45
CA ARG A 510 16.26 -24.62 -5.63
C ARG A 510 16.00 -26.09 -6.00
N ARG A 511 16.79 -26.64 -6.92
CA ARG A 511 16.68 -28.05 -7.34
C ARG A 511 17.02 -29.02 -6.21
N GLN A 512 18.05 -28.73 -5.41
CA GLN A 512 18.38 -29.51 -4.21
C GLN A 512 17.26 -29.47 -3.16
N LYS A 513 16.68 -28.29 -2.88
CA LYS A 513 15.51 -28.19 -1.99
C LYS A 513 14.32 -29.00 -2.51
N LEU A 514 14.00 -28.92 -3.80
CA LEU A 514 12.91 -29.71 -4.40
C LEU A 514 13.15 -31.22 -4.32
N VAL A 515 14.39 -31.69 -4.45
CA VAL A 515 14.77 -33.09 -4.29
C VAL A 515 14.77 -33.53 -2.82
N GLU A 516 15.11 -32.64 -1.88
CA GLU A 516 14.96 -32.88 -0.45
C GLU A 516 13.49 -33.00 -0.05
N TYR A 517 12.60 -32.16 -0.60
CA TYR A 517 11.15 -32.29 -0.44
C TYR A 517 10.63 -33.61 -1.02
N SER A 518 11.04 -33.99 -2.25
CA SER A 518 10.60 -35.28 -2.84
C SER A 518 11.17 -36.51 -2.11
N ARG A 519 12.32 -36.39 -1.46
CA ARG A 519 12.87 -37.45 -0.58
C ARG A 519 12.14 -37.50 0.77
N HIS A 520 11.66 -36.36 1.28
CA HIS A 520 10.74 -36.33 2.43
C HIS A 520 9.41 -37.02 2.10
N ASP A 521 8.89 -36.85 0.86
CA ASP A 521 7.69 -37.56 0.39
C ASP A 521 7.89 -39.08 0.24
N GLN A 522 9.06 -39.53 -0.22
CA GLN A 522 9.39 -40.96 -0.24
C GLN A 522 9.61 -41.53 1.16
N TRP A 523 10.18 -40.74 2.08
CA TRP A 523 10.38 -41.15 3.46
C TRP A 523 9.04 -41.30 4.20
N LEU A 524 8.14 -40.31 4.10
CA LEU A 524 6.79 -40.35 4.69
C LEU A 524 5.93 -41.48 4.10
N ASN A 525 5.99 -41.72 2.79
CA ASN A 525 5.27 -42.84 2.14
C ASN A 525 5.83 -44.22 2.50
N SER A 526 7.12 -44.33 2.82
CA SER A 526 7.75 -45.61 3.24
C SER A 526 7.48 -45.97 4.71
N THR A 527 7.17 -44.99 5.55
CA THR A 527 6.87 -45.20 6.98
C THR A 527 5.38 -45.36 7.31
N CYS A 528 4.48 -45.17 6.36
CA CYS A 528 3.03 -45.19 6.61
C CYS A 528 2.35 -46.58 6.53
N THR A 529 3.09 -47.68 6.42
CA THR A 529 2.52 -49.05 6.40
C THR A 529 2.64 -49.84 7.70
N ARG A 530 3.07 -49.26 8.82
CA ARG A 530 3.03 -49.94 10.12
C ARG A 530 2.55 -49.05 11.26
N THR A 531 1.53 -49.57 11.93
CA THR A 531 1.01 -49.27 13.27
C THR A 531 0.06 -48.07 13.46
N SER A 532 -1.17 -48.47 13.77
CA SER A 532 -2.27 -47.77 14.44
C SER A 532 -1.93 -47.31 15.87
N ASN A 533 -2.59 -46.22 16.28
CA ASN A 533 -2.84 -45.72 17.64
C ASN A 533 -1.71 -45.02 18.42
N LEU A 534 -2.14 -43.92 19.08
CA LEU A 534 -1.57 -43.15 20.20
C LEU A 534 -0.60 -41.97 19.92
N SER A 535 -1.09 -40.77 20.28
CA SER A 535 -0.46 -39.62 20.94
C SER A 535 1.02 -39.25 20.68
N GLY A 536 1.27 -37.95 20.47
CA GLY A 536 2.53 -37.31 20.89
C GLY A 536 3.17 -36.39 19.85
N TYR A 537 3.52 -35.18 20.30
CA TYR A 537 4.41 -34.24 19.62
C TYR A 537 5.68 -34.92 19.07
N VAL A 538 6.19 -34.49 17.90
CA VAL A 538 7.53 -33.88 17.75
C VAL A 538 7.62 -33.08 16.44
N VAL A 539 8.29 -31.95 16.60
CA VAL A 539 8.69 -30.85 15.70
C VAL A 539 9.65 -31.28 14.58
N SER A 540 9.58 -30.61 13.42
CA SER A 540 10.81 -30.21 12.73
C SER A 540 10.78 -28.71 12.39
N GLN A 541 11.89 -28.06 12.68
CA GLN A 541 12.11 -26.63 12.84
C GLN A 541 13.36 -26.25 12.03
N HIS A 542 13.48 -24.96 11.70
CA HIS A 542 14.64 -24.23 11.15
C HIS A 542 14.69 -24.07 9.61
N CYS A 543 14.93 -22.87 9.06
CA CYS A 543 15.87 -21.86 9.54
C CYS A 543 15.30 -20.43 9.64
N ILE A 544 15.42 -19.89 10.85
CA ILE A 544 15.74 -18.49 11.14
C ILE A 544 17.27 -18.38 11.09
N ILE A 545 17.81 -17.34 10.45
CA ILE A 545 19.17 -16.87 10.76
C ILE A 545 19.05 -15.39 11.15
N HIS A 546 19.17 -15.14 12.44
CA HIS A 546 19.57 -13.85 13.01
C HIS A 546 21.10 -13.80 13.04
N TRP A 547 21.70 -12.67 12.66
CA TRP A 547 23.10 -12.35 12.94
C TRP A 547 23.18 -11.22 13.98
N LYS A 548 23.75 -11.56 15.15
CA LYS A 548 24.58 -10.78 16.10
C LYS A 548 25.07 -11.82 17.13
N ARG A 549 26.31 -11.87 17.62
CA ARG A 549 27.41 -10.89 17.74
C ARG A 549 28.69 -11.66 18.16
N SER A 550 29.87 -11.12 17.86
CA SER A 550 30.82 -10.72 18.92
C SER A 550 31.16 -9.26 18.63
#